data_AF-A0A7K1SHA1-F1
#
_entry.id   AF-A0A7K1SHA1-F1
#
_cell.length_a   1.000
_cell.length_b   1.000
_cell.length_c   1.000
_cell.angle_alpha   90.00
_cell.angle_beta   90.00
_cell.angle_gamma   90.00
#
_symmetry.space_group_name_H-M   'P 1'
#
loop_
_entity.id
_entity.type
_entity.pdbx_description
1 polymer ?
#
loop_
_entity_poly.entity_id
_entity_poly.type
_entity_poly.pdbx_seq_one_letter_code
_entity_poly.pdbx_strand_id
1 'polypeptide(L)'
;MDQDTFFQAIVFGGIYGVSFFIVYLFARKTSPTSAWQFTVGSWIGLMAFVLMGSAPASCVFFVVLFFSSFLIFRKTVPNNLQAFFTDNNIYKATTIPEPVSKLLGSQYYSCAEGTLTNPSGETIKFNWWQGMTSSMIKSGNAYVNSYTYYLAISFAPNTITETFRQAARAKMDTSGFTFRQRFKHWFVLDTTTPIRLAEVEDGSFVIIWQTYHDVERFSHYIDWLKANLFDTKTIETVEKISEKPIDQENRLTQKTETVITSVIPSSRHQHEQAVGQAPKVSTHSHR
;
A
#
# COMPACT_ATOMS: atom_id res chain seq x y z
N MET A 1 -3.68 -50.50 8.16
CA MET A 1 -2.96 -49.45 7.42
C MET A 1 -1.51 -49.82 7.48
N ASP A 2 -0.86 -50.09 6.34
CA ASP A 2 0.52 -50.56 6.31
C ASP A 2 1.47 -49.50 6.85
N GLN A 3 2.50 -49.95 7.57
CA GLN A 3 3.50 -49.11 8.21
C GLN A 3 4.22 -48.21 7.19
N ASP A 4 4.37 -48.69 5.95
CA ASP A 4 4.90 -47.94 4.81
C ASP A 4 3.97 -46.80 4.36
N THR A 5 2.65 -47.03 4.32
CA THR A 5 1.68 -46.00 3.95
C THR A 5 1.63 -44.89 5.00
N PHE A 6 1.77 -45.24 6.28
CA PHE A 6 1.83 -44.29 7.37
C PHE A 6 3.12 -43.47 7.35
N PHE A 7 4.27 -44.11 7.12
CA PHE A 7 5.57 -43.43 7.00
C PHE A 7 5.60 -42.48 5.80
N GLN A 8 5.08 -42.91 4.65
CA GLN A 8 4.94 -42.05 3.47
C GLN A 8 4.07 -40.83 3.78
N ALA A 9 2.90 -41.02 4.42
CA ALA A 9 2.01 -39.91 4.77
C ALA A 9 2.69 -38.86 5.66
N ILE A 10 3.49 -39.30 6.64
CA ILE A 10 4.25 -38.39 7.53
C ILE A 10 5.32 -37.61 6.74
N VAL A 11 6.11 -38.28 5.90
CA VAL A 11 7.18 -37.64 5.13
C VAL A 11 6.61 -36.63 4.13
N PHE A 12 5.57 -37.01 3.37
CA PHE A 12 4.92 -36.11 2.42
C PHE A 12 4.22 -34.95 3.11
N GLY A 13 3.52 -35.21 4.23
CA GLY A 13 2.91 -34.18 5.05
C GLY A 13 3.93 -33.19 5.61
N GLY A 14 5.09 -33.69 6.07
CA GLY A 14 6.20 -32.87 6.56
C GLY A 14 6.80 -31.97 5.47
N ILE A 15 7.11 -32.53 4.30
CA ILE A 15 7.65 -31.77 3.16
C ILE A 15 6.66 -30.69 2.72
N TYR A 16 5.37 -31.06 2.56
CA TYR A 16 4.33 -30.10 2.22
C TYR A 16 4.18 -29.00 3.28
N GLY A 17 4.21 -29.36 4.56
CA GLY A 17 4.14 -28.41 5.67
C GLY A 17 5.29 -27.41 5.65
N VAL A 18 6.52 -27.87 5.37
CA VAL A 18 7.70 -26.99 5.24
C VAL A 18 7.59 -26.10 4.00
N SER A 19 7.23 -26.64 2.84
CA SER A 19 7.01 -25.85 1.62
C SER A 19 5.91 -24.80 1.82
N PHE A 20 4.78 -25.18 2.42
CA PHE A 20 3.69 -24.27 2.78
C PHE A 20 4.19 -23.15 3.70
N PHE A 21 4.95 -23.49 4.73
CA PHE A 21 5.46 -22.52 5.69
C PHE A 21 6.43 -21.53 5.03
N ILE A 22 7.32 -22.00 4.16
CA ILE A 22 8.23 -21.15 3.39
C ILE A 22 7.43 -20.21 2.48
N VAL A 23 6.48 -20.74 1.69
CA VAL A 23 5.62 -19.91 0.82
C VAL A 23 4.82 -18.90 1.64
N TYR A 24 4.26 -19.30 2.78
CA TYR A 24 3.52 -18.44 3.68
C TYR A 24 4.38 -17.29 4.22
N LEU A 25 5.60 -17.59 4.69
CA LEU A 25 6.53 -16.58 5.19
C LEU A 25 6.97 -15.59 4.10
N PHE A 26 7.25 -16.09 2.89
CA PHE A 26 7.68 -15.24 1.77
C PHE A 26 6.54 -14.39 1.22
N ALA A 27 5.38 -14.99 0.97
CA ALA A 27 4.28 -14.32 0.33
C ALA A 27 3.52 -13.37 1.26
N ARG A 28 3.63 -13.53 2.59
CA ARG A 28 3.19 -12.52 3.57
C ARG A 28 3.85 -11.15 3.35
N LYS A 29 5.05 -11.10 2.79
CA LYS A 29 5.78 -9.84 2.56
C LYS A 29 5.50 -9.17 1.22
N THR A 30 5.01 -9.89 0.22
CA THR A 30 4.92 -9.39 -1.17
C THR A 30 3.50 -9.39 -1.70
N SER A 31 2.78 -10.52 -1.62
CA SER A 31 1.44 -10.63 -2.20
C SER A 31 0.69 -11.84 -1.63
N PRO A 32 -0.31 -11.65 -0.76
CA PRO A 32 -1.09 -12.76 -0.19
C PRO A 32 -1.92 -13.51 -1.24
N THR A 33 -2.22 -12.89 -2.38
CA THR A 33 -2.94 -13.53 -3.49
C THR A 33 -2.04 -14.53 -4.23
N SER A 34 -0.76 -14.20 -4.41
CA SER A 34 0.23 -15.07 -5.03
C SER A 34 0.61 -16.24 -4.09
N ALA A 35 0.58 -16.02 -2.78
CA ALA A 35 0.80 -17.05 -1.75
C ALA A 35 -0.04 -18.30 -1.99
N TRP A 36 -1.34 -18.09 -2.21
CA TRP A 36 -2.30 -19.17 -2.38
C TRP A 36 -2.02 -19.97 -3.66
N GLN A 37 -1.67 -19.28 -4.76
CA GLN A 37 -1.33 -19.92 -6.03
C GLN A 37 -0.07 -20.77 -5.91
N PHE A 38 0.97 -20.28 -5.23
CA PHE A 38 2.18 -21.05 -4.99
C PHE A 38 1.94 -22.25 -4.08
N THR A 39 1.12 -22.11 -3.04
CA THR A 39 0.77 -23.22 -2.15
C THR A 39 -0.01 -24.31 -2.88
N VAL A 40 -1.06 -23.95 -3.60
CA VAL A 40 -1.88 -24.89 -4.37
C VAL A 40 -1.06 -25.53 -5.48
N GLY A 41 -0.24 -24.75 -6.20
CA GLY A 41 0.66 -25.26 -7.23
C GLY A 41 1.73 -26.21 -6.67
N SER A 42 2.27 -25.95 -5.48
CA SER A 42 3.22 -26.84 -4.81
C SER A 42 2.58 -28.15 -4.41
N TRP A 43 1.34 -28.12 -3.92
CA TRP A 43 0.60 -29.33 -3.56
C TRP A 43 0.31 -30.20 -4.80
N ILE A 44 -0.19 -29.58 -5.88
CA ILE A 44 -0.47 -30.28 -7.15
C ILE A 44 0.82 -30.86 -7.75
N GLY A 45 1.91 -30.08 -7.73
CA GLY A 45 3.22 -30.53 -8.20
C GLY A 45 3.73 -31.73 -7.41
N LEU A 46 3.67 -31.69 -6.08
CA LEU A 46 4.08 -32.80 -5.22
C LEU A 46 3.28 -34.06 -5.55
N MET A 47 1.96 -33.94 -5.68
CA MET A 47 1.09 -35.07 -6.03
C MET A 47 1.41 -35.66 -7.41
N ALA A 48 1.68 -34.83 -8.41
CA ALA A 48 2.09 -35.30 -9.74
C ALA A 48 3.41 -36.10 -9.68
N PHE A 49 4.40 -35.64 -8.92
CA PHE A 49 5.68 -36.36 -8.76
C PHE A 49 5.54 -37.68 -8.01
N VAL A 50 4.68 -37.73 -6.99
CA VAL A 50 4.38 -38.95 -6.23
C VAL A 50 3.72 -40.01 -7.12
N LEU A 51 2.87 -39.60 -8.07
CA LEU A 51 2.20 -40.52 -8.99
C LEU A 51 3.11 -41.03 -10.11
N MET A 52 4.20 -40.33 -10.44
CA MET A 52 5.06 -40.65 -11.60
C MET A 52 6.33 -41.43 -11.26
N GLY A 53 6.69 -41.63 -9.98
CA GLY A 53 7.98 -42.23 -9.62
C GLY A 53 7.98 -42.96 -8.27
N SER A 54 9.12 -43.57 -7.95
CA SER A 54 9.33 -44.17 -6.63
C SER A 54 9.44 -43.08 -5.56
N ALA A 55 8.73 -43.26 -4.44
CA ALA A 55 8.49 -42.24 -3.43
C ALA A 55 9.73 -41.39 -3.01
N PRO A 56 10.94 -41.95 -2.82
CA PRO A 56 12.10 -41.15 -2.41
C PRO A 56 12.67 -40.26 -3.51
N ALA A 57 12.75 -40.76 -4.75
CA ALA A 57 13.35 -40.03 -5.87
C ALA A 57 12.45 -38.86 -6.30
N SER A 58 11.14 -39.09 -6.30
CA SER A 58 10.12 -38.08 -6.61
C SER A 58 10.15 -36.90 -5.62
N CYS A 59 10.37 -37.15 -4.33
CA CYS A 59 10.53 -36.10 -3.32
C CYS A 59 11.72 -35.19 -3.62
N VAL A 60 12.88 -35.77 -3.91
CA VAL A 60 14.11 -35.01 -4.17
C VAL A 60 13.95 -34.16 -5.43
N PHE A 61 13.39 -34.74 -6.50
CA PHE A 61 13.11 -34.00 -7.74
C PHE A 61 12.11 -32.85 -7.52
N PHE A 62 11.04 -33.08 -6.77
CA PHE A 62 10.08 -32.04 -6.43
C PHE A 62 10.75 -30.90 -5.64
N VAL A 63 11.55 -31.22 -4.62
CA VAL A 63 12.26 -30.21 -3.82
C VAL A 63 13.18 -29.37 -4.70
N VAL A 64 13.98 -30.01 -5.56
CA VAL A 64 14.89 -29.31 -6.49
C VAL A 64 14.10 -28.40 -7.44
N LEU A 65 13.07 -28.93 -8.11
CA LEU A 65 12.25 -28.13 -9.04
C LEU A 65 11.47 -27.02 -8.33
N PHE A 66 11.01 -27.27 -7.11
CA PHE A 66 10.34 -26.26 -6.29
C PHE A 66 11.28 -25.11 -5.98
N PHE A 67 12.51 -25.37 -5.51
CA PHE A 67 13.50 -24.33 -5.27
C PHE A 67 13.99 -23.66 -6.57
N SER A 68 14.20 -24.42 -7.66
CA SER A 68 14.57 -23.84 -8.95
C SER A 68 13.47 -22.94 -9.52
N SER A 69 12.20 -23.37 -9.43
CA SER A 69 11.06 -22.55 -9.85
C SER A 69 10.93 -21.31 -8.98
N PHE A 70 11.18 -21.41 -7.67
CA PHE A 70 11.22 -20.25 -6.79
C PHE A 70 12.29 -19.23 -7.20
N LEU A 71 13.47 -19.69 -7.64
CA LEU A 71 14.53 -18.80 -8.14
C LEU A 71 14.20 -18.18 -9.49
N ILE A 72 13.56 -18.92 -10.40
CA ILE A 72 13.19 -18.45 -11.75
C ILE A 72 11.98 -17.50 -11.70
N PHE A 73 10.96 -17.83 -10.91
CA PHE A 73 9.76 -17.01 -10.74
C PHE A 73 9.92 -15.89 -9.73
N ARG A 74 11.08 -15.81 -9.06
CA ARG A 74 11.47 -14.61 -8.34
C ARG A 74 11.65 -13.50 -9.37
N LYS A 75 10.56 -12.82 -9.69
CA LYS A 75 10.63 -11.50 -10.30
C LYS A 75 11.51 -10.66 -9.38
N THR A 76 12.71 -10.33 -9.84
CA THR A 76 13.45 -9.19 -9.32
C THR A 76 12.63 -7.98 -9.72
N VAL A 77 11.61 -7.65 -8.91
CA VAL A 77 11.01 -6.34 -9.00
C VAL A 77 12.15 -5.39 -8.71
N PRO A 78 12.56 -4.52 -9.65
CA PRO A 78 13.57 -3.53 -9.38
C PRO A 78 13.00 -2.66 -8.27
N ASN A 79 13.42 -2.93 -7.03
CA ASN A 79 12.95 -2.24 -5.85
C ASN A 79 13.65 -0.87 -5.75
N ASN A 80 13.86 -0.23 -6.90
CA ASN A 80 14.53 1.04 -7.01
C ASN A 80 13.46 2.13 -6.91
N LEU A 81 13.12 2.48 -5.67
CA LEU A 81 12.22 3.59 -5.37
C LEU A 81 12.70 4.90 -6.00
N GLN A 82 14.00 5.12 -6.15
CA GLN A 82 14.54 6.33 -6.78
C GLN A 82 14.16 6.40 -8.27
N ALA A 83 14.23 5.29 -9.00
CA ALA A 83 13.77 5.23 -10.39
C ALA A 83 12.27 5.52 -10.46
N PHE A 84 11.46 4.88 -9.60
CA PHE A 84 10.03 5.13 -9.53
C PHE A 84 9.70 6.63 -9.31
N PHE A 85 10.35 7.29 -8.36
CA PHE A 85 10.13 8.70 -8.09
C PHE A 85 10.53 9.59 -9.26
N THR A 86 11.66 9.27 -9.91
CA THR A 86 12.15 9.99 -11.09
C THR A 86 11.17 9.85 -12.25
N ASP A 87 10.74 8.62 -12.55
CA ASP A 87 9.84 8.30 -13.66
C ASP A 87 8.44 8.95 -13.49
N ASN A 88 8.01 9.16 -12.24
CA ASN A 88 6.72 9.77 -11.92
C ASN A 88 6.83 11.27 -11.57
N ASN A 89 8.00 11.89 -11.77
CA ASN A 89 8.25 13.30 -11.45
C ASN A 89 7.87 13.69 -10.01
N ILE A 90 8.17 12.81 -9.05
CA ILE A 90 7.95 13.04 -7.63
C ILE A 90 9.30 13.42 -7.01
N TYR A 91 9.44 14.67 -6.61
CA TYR A 91 10.70 15.23 -6.10
C TYR A 91 10.50 15.84 -4.73
N LYS A 92 11.59 16.04 -3.98
CA LYS A 92 11.50 16.62 -2.64
C LYS A 92 10.79 17.98 -2.70
N ALA A 93 9.80 18.19 -1.82
CA ALA A 93 8.99 19.40 -1.83
C ALA A 93 9.86 20.64 -1.58
N THR A 94 9.61 21.70 -2.32
CA THR A 94 10.27 23.00 -2.15
C THR A 94 9.61 23.79 -1.02
N THR A 95 8.29 23.67 -0.92
CA THR A 95 7.47 24.28 0.13
C THR A 95 6.57 23.24 0.75
N ILE A 96 6.63 23.08 2.07
CA ILE A 96 5.81 22.12 2.80
C ILE A 96 4.47 22.81 3.16
N PRO A 97 3.31 22.27 2.76
CA PRO A 97 2.01 22.82 3.16
C PRO A 97 1.80 22.66 4.68
N GLU A 98 1.97 23.75 5.42
CA GLU A 98 1.89 23.78 6.89
C GLU A 98 0.56 23.21 7.44
N PRO A 99 -0.63 23.53 6.88
CA PRO A 99 -1.89 23.00 7.39
C PRO A 99 -1.99 21.47 7.30
N VAL A 100 -1.51 20.90 6.18
CA VAL A 100 -1.46 19.45 5.96
C VAL A 100 -0.39 18.80 6.85
N SER A 101 0.78 19.44 6.96
CA SER A 101 1.88 18.99 7.82
C SER A 101 1.43 18.88 9.29
N LYS A 102 0.65 19.86 9.78
CA LYS A 102 0.08 19.86 11.13
C LYS A 102 -0.95 18.74 11.30
N LEU A 103 -1.81 18.49 10.31
CA LEU A 103 -2.77 17.38 10.33
C LEU A 103 -2.07 16.01 10.42
N LEU A 104 -0.98 15.83 9.66
CA LEU A 104 -0.26 14.55 9.57
C LEU A 104 0.73 14.33 10.72
N GLY A 105 1.14 15.39 11.42
CA GLY A 105 2.18 15.34 12.45
C GLY A 105 3.57 15.40 11.80
N SER A 106 3.98 16.61 11.43
CA SER A 106 5.18 16.98 10.65
C SER A 106 6.46 16.16 10.90
N GLN A 107 6.73 15.75 12.14
CA GLN A 107 7.91 14.96 12.50
C GLN A 107 7.92 13.53 11.93
N TYR A 108 6.75 12.99 11.56
CA TYR A 108 6.59 11.61 11.10
C TYR A 108 6.55 11.46 9.59
N TYR A 109 6.39 12.56 8.84
CA TYR A 109 6.21 12.53 7.39
C TYR A 109 7.31 13.31 6.66
N SER A 110 7.80 12.71 5.58
CA SER A 110 8.57 13.39 4.54
C SER A 110 7.63 13.84 3.42
N CYS A 111 7.86 15.02 2.86
CA CYS A 111 7.02 15.61 1.82
C CYS A 111 7.77 15.70 0.49
N ALA A 112 7.11 15.25 -0.56
CA ALA A 112 7.52 15.37 -1.95
C ALA A 112 6.40 16.06 -2.75
N GLU A 113 6.75 16.73 -3.84
CA GLU A 113 5.82 17.29 -4.81
C GLU A 113 5.81 16.40 -6.05
N GLY A 114 4.62 16.10 -6.56
CA GLY A 114 4.44 15.37 -7.81
C GLY A 114 3.48 16.10 -8.74
N THR A 115 3.60 15.81 -10.03
CA THR A 115 2.68 16.32 -11.05
C THR A 115 2.15 15.16 -11.88
N LEU A 116 0.83 15.08 -12.03
CA LEU A 116 0.18 14.18 -12.97
C LEU A 116 -0.28 14.97 -14.19
N THR A 117 0.01 14.46 -15.38
CA THR A 117 -0.43 15.04 -16.65
C THR A 117 -1.29 14.04 -17.39
N ASN A 118 -2.50 14.45 -17.76
CA ASN A 118 -3.40 13.67 -18.61
C ASN A 118 -2.91 13.71 -20.08
N PRO A 119 -3.17 12.69 -20.91
CA PRO A 119 -3.13 12.79 -22.38
C PRO A 119 -3.68 14.09 -22.99
N SER A 120 -4.67 14.73 -22.38
CA SER A 120 -5.21 16.03 -22.83
C SER A 120 -4.28 17.23 -22.55
N GLY A 121 -3.20 17.04 -21.79
CA GLY A 121 -2.28 18.08 -21.36
C GLY A 121 -2.66 18.75 -20.03
N GLU A 122 -3.79 18.38 -19.42
CA GLU A 122 -4.17 18.89 -18.09
C GLU A 122 -3.21 18.38 -17.02
N THR A 123 -2.69 19.30 -16.20
CA THR A 123 -1.73 18.99 -15.13
C THR A 123 -2.33 19.23 -13.75
N ILE A 124 -2.27 18.23 -12.87
CA ILE A 124 -2.67 18.34 -11.47
C ILE A 124 -1.44 18.12 -10.59
N LYS A 125 -1.16 19.10 -9.73
CA LYS A 125 -0.10 19.00 -8.71
C LYS A 125 -0.64 18.36 -7.45
N PHE A 126 0.19 17.55 -6.81
CA PHE A 126 -0.13 16.90 -5.54
C PHE A 126 1.12 16.85 -4.66
N ASN A 127 0.91 16.76 -3.35
CA ASN A 127 1.98 16.48 -2.40
C ASN A 127 1.91 15.01 -2.00
N TRP A 128 3.06 14.36 -2.06
CA TRP A 128 3.28 12.97 -1.72
C TRP A 128 3.99 12.89 -0.38
N TRP A 129 3.26 12.42 0.63
CA TRP A 129 3.73 12.35 2.01
C TRP A 129 4.02 10.91 2.40
N GLN A 130 5.22 10.64 2.88
CA GLN A 130 5.59 9.31 3.36
C GLN A 130 5.95 9.36 4.83
N GLY A 131 5.24 8.56 5.62
CA GLY A 131 5.48 8.43 7.05
C GLY A 131 5.71 6.99 7.48
N MET A 132 6.36 6.84 8.64
CA MET A 132 6.58 5.55 9.26
C MET A 132 6.43 5.67 10.77
N THR A 133 5.78 4.70 11.39
CA THR A 133 5.84 4.48 12.84
C THR A 133 6.58 3.19 13.14
N SER A 134 7.34 3.17 14.23
CA SER A 134 8.01 1.98 14.71
C SER A 134 7.51 1.63 16.11
N SER A 135 7.19 0.37 16.36
CA SER A 135 6.95 -0.14 17.71
C SER A 135 7.90 -1.29 18.01
N MET A 136 8.45 -1.29 19.22
CA MET A 136 9.33 -2.35 19.70
C MET A 136 8.52 -3.24 20.65
N ILE A 137 8.32 -4.50 20.27
CA ILE A 137 7.61 -5.48 21.10
C ILE A 137 8.64 -6.48 21.61
N LYS A 138 8.65 -6.71 22.93
CA LYS A 138 9.45 -7.78 23.53
C LYS A 138 8.67 -9.10 23.40
N SER A 139 9.22 -10.04 22.64
CA SER A 139 8.70 -11.40 22.52
C SER A 139 9.69 -12.37 23.15
N GLY A 140 9.38 -12.83 24.37
CA GLY A 140 10.32 -13.60 25.19
C GLY A 140 11.57 -12.80 25.54
N ASN A 141 12.75 -13.29 25.15
CA ASN A 141 14.04 -12.62 25.35
C ASN A 141 14.49 -11.78 24.15
N ALA A 142 13.71 -11.70 23.07
CA ALA A 142 14.04 -10.94 21.88
C ALA A 142 13.19 -9.67 21.77
N TYR A 143 13.80 -8.59 21.29
CA TYR A 143 13.09 -7.39 20.86
C TYR A 143 12.82 -7.48 19.37
N VAL A 144 11.57 -7.30 18.98
CA VAL A 144 11.14 -7.26 17.59
C VAL A 144 10.66 -5.84 17.29
N ASN A 145 11.36 -5.17 16.38
CA ASN A 145 10.90 -3.90 15.83
C ASN A 145 9.90 -4.19 14.71
N SER A 146 8.71 -3.62 14.84
CA SER A 146 7.70 -3.59 13.79
C SER A 146 7.59 -2.19 13.22
N TYR A 147 7.51 -2.11 11.91
CA TYR A 147 7.39 -0.86 11.17
C TYR A 147 6.05 -0.83 10.46
N THR A 148 5.35 0.30 10.58
CA THR A 148 4.13 0.57 9.84
C THR A 148 4.36 1.78 8.97
N TYR A 149 4.14 1.65 7.66
CA TYR A 149 4.29 2.74 6.70
C TYR A 149 2.94 3.35 6.36
N TYR A 150 2.97 4.65 6.10
CA TYR A 150 1.82 5.44 5.70
C TYR A 150 2.17 6.25 4.47
N LEU A 151 1.21 6.33 3.56
CA LEU A 151 1.25 7.25 2.43
C LEU A 151 0.08 8.22 2.60
N ALA A 152 0.34 9.52 2.57
CA ALA A 152 -0.70 10.51 2.37
C ALA A 152 -0.49 11.24 1.05
N ILE A 153 -1.58 11.55 0.37
CA ILE A 153 -1.57 12.37 -0.85
C ILE A 153 -2.46 13.56 -0.56
N SER A 154 -1.91 14.76 -0.72
CA SER A 154 -2.69 15.99 -0.52
C SER A 154 -2.75 16.87 -1.76
N PHE A 155 -3.89 17.51 -1.93
CA PHE A 155 -4.17 18.46 -2.99
C PHE A 155 -4.43 19.83 -2.39
N ALA A 156 -3.95 20.87 -3.07
CA ALA A 156 -4.25 22.23 -2.69
C ALA A 156 -5.76 22.52 -2.82
N PRO A 157 -6.26 23.58 -2.18
CA PRO A 157 -7.67 23.94 -2.23
C PRO A 157 -8.13 24.13 -3.69
N ASN A 158 -9.36 23.69 -3.99
CA ASN A 158 -9.98 23.78 -5.32
C ASN A 158 -9.20 23.14 -6.48
N THR A 159 -8.20 22.28 -6.19
CA THR A 159 -7.39 21.61 -7.23
C THR A 159 -8.08 20.34 -7.77
N ILE A 160 -8.95 19.73 -6.98
CA ILE A 160 -9.65 18.49 -7.32
C ILE A 160 -11.15 18.72 -7.42
N THR A 161 -11.80 17.93 -8.26
CA THR A 161 -13.25 17.96 -8.46
C THR A 161 -13.99 17.25 -7.31
N GLU A 162 -15.26 17.60 -7.12
CA GLU A 162 -16.12 16.88 -6.17
C GLU A 162 -16.34 15.42 -6.59
N THR A 163 -16.31 15.12 -7.89
CA THR A 163 -16.39 13.74 -8.41
C THR A 163 -15.22 12.90 -7.90
N PHE A 164 -14.00 13.43 -7.91
CA PHE A 164 -12.85 12.74 -7.34
C PHE A 164 -12.96 12.58 -5.82
N ARG A 165 -13.43 13.60 -5.09
CA ARG A 165 -13.67 13.49 -3.64
C ARG A 165 -14.69 12.39 -3.31
N GLN A 166 -15.76 12.28 -4.10
CA GLN A 166 -16.74 11.20 -3.97
C GLN A 166 -16.13 9.84 -4.28
N ALA A 167 -15.31 9.71 -5.33
CA ALA A 167 -14.59 8.47 -5.63
C ALA A 167 -13.65 8.06 -4.49
N ALA A 168 -12.95 9.01 -3.87
CA ALA A 168 -12.13 8.76 -2.70
C ALA A 168 -12.95 8.28 -1.50
N ARG A 169 -14.09 8.93 -1.22
CA ARG A 169 -15.04 8.51 -0.15
C ARG A 169 -15.60 7.11 -0.40
N ALA A 170 -16.03 6.83 -1.63
CA ALA A 170 -16.52 5.51 -2.02
C ALA A 170 -15.44 4.43 -1.89
N LYS A 171 -14.17 4.77 -2.15
CA LYS A 171 -13.05 3.84 -1.95
C LYS A 171 -12.79 3.53 -0.47
N MET A 172 -13.03 4.48 0.42
CA MET A 172 -12.90 4.29 1.88
C MET A 172 -14.09 3.51 2.47
N ASP A 173 -15.26 3.57 1.82
CA ASP A 173 -16.46 2.89 2.29
C ASP A 173 -16.34 1.36 2.16
N THR A 174 -16.22 0.69 3.30
CA THR A 174 -16.12 -0.76 3.40
C THR A 174 -17.47 -1.44 3.71
N SER A 175 -18.56 -0.67 3.81
CA SER A 175 -19.88 -1.18 4.18
C SER A 175 -20.37 -2.29 3.22
N GLY A 176 -20.06 -2.15 1.94
CA GLY A 176 -20.38 -3.12 0.88
C GLY A 176 -19.50 -4.37 0.83
N PHE A 177 -18.53 -4.53 1.72
CA PHE A 177 -17.61 -5.68 1.68
C PHE A 177 -18.35 -6.98 1.98
N THR A 178 -18.15 -7.97 1.11
CA THR A 178 -18.55 -9.35 1.35
C THR A 178 -17.84 -9.94 2.57
N PHE A 179 -18.42 -11.00 3.17
CA PHE A 179 -17.80 -11.69 4.31
C PHE A 179 -16.33 -12.08 4.05
N ARG A 180 -16.02 -12.58 2.85
CA ARG A 180 -14.65 -12.95 2.46
C ARG A 180 -13.71 -11.74 2.44
N GLN A 181 -14.18 -10.59 1.98
CA GLN A 181 -13.39 -9.35 1.97
C GLN A 181 -13.17 -8.83 3.39
N ARG A 182 -14.19 -8.83 4.24
CA ARG A 182 -14.08 -8.46 5.66
C ARG A 182 -13.10 -9.37 6.40
N PHE A 183 -13.18 -10.69 6.18
CA PHE A 183 -12.23 -11.64 6.74
C PHE A 183 -10.81 -11.35 6.26
N LYS A 184 -10.59 -11.15 4.95
CA LYS A 184 -9.27 -10.81 4.42
C LYS A 184 -8.73 -9.51 5.03
N HIS A 185 -9.56 -8.49 5.17
CA HIS A 185 -9.20 -7.19 5.76
C HIS A 185 -8.76 -7.32 7.23
N TRP A 186 -9.30 -8.30 7.97
CA TRP A 186 -8.91 -8.53 9.36
C TRP A 186 -7.54 -9.24 9.49
N PHE A 187 -7.21 -10.16 8.56
CA PHE A 187 -5.98 -10.95 8.63
C PHE A 187 -4.81 -10.37 7.80
N VAL A 188 -5.12 -9.54 6.81
CA VAL A 188 -4.15 -8.97 5.87
C VAL A 188 -4.21 -7.48 5.98
N LEU A 189 -3.03 -6.86 6.07
CA LEU A 189 -2.93 -5.40 5.98
C LEU A 189 -3.56 -4.90 4.68
N ASP A 190 -4.67 -4.17 4.80
CA ASP A 190 -5.30 -3.54 3.65
C ASP A 190 -4.52 -2.29 3.28
N THR A 191 -3.78 -2.40 2.19
CA THR A 191 -3.00 -1.29 1.63
C THR A 191 -3.74 -0.55 0.53
N THR A 192 -4.94 -1.00 0.17
CA THR A 192 -5.68 -0.48 -0.99
C THR A 192 -6.78 0.50 -0.60
N THR A 193 -7.43 0.26 0.54
CA THR A 193 -8.48 1.10 1.10
C THR A 193 -7.84 2.25 1.89
N PRO A 194 -8.22 3.52 1.64
CA PRO A 194 -7.80 4.62 2.50
C PRO A 194 -8.20 4.38 3.95
N ILE A 195 -7.31 4.67 4.89
CA ILE A 195 -7.61 4.62 6.32
C ILE A 195 -8.27 5.90 6.82
N ARG A 196 -8.07 7.02 6.10
CA ARG A 196 -8.62 8.32 6.46
C ARG A 196 -8.68 9.24 5.25
N LEU A 197 -9.75 10.01 5.19
CA LEU A 197 -9.90 11.21 4.36
C LEU A 197 -10.03 12.41 5.28
N ALA A 198 -9.39 13.52 4.93
CA ALA A 198 -9.48 14.75 5.69
C ALA A 198 -9.51 15.95 4.77
N GLU A 199 -10.29 16.95 5.16
CA GLU A 199 -10.26 18.29 4.60
C GLU A 199 -9.72 19.20 5.69
N VAL A 200 -8.68 19.96 5.34
CA VAL A 200 -8.01 20.89 6.26
C VAL A 200 -8.73 22.24 6.20
N GLU A 201 -8.55 23.08 7.22
CA GLU A 201 -9.20 24.39 7.34
C GLU A 201 -8.99 25.31 6.12
N ASP A 202 -7.88 25.14 5.40
CA ASP A 202 -7.57 25.88 4.18
C ASP A 202 -8.31 25.36 2.93
N GLY A 203 -9.04 24.24 3.04
CA GLY A 203 -9.70 23.54 1.93
C GLY A 203 -8.80 22.50 1.24
N SER A 204 -7.61 22.24 1.76
CA SER A 204 -6.74 21.17 1.24
C SER A 204 -7.37 19.80 1.52
N PHE A 205 -7.36 18.94 0.51
CA PHE A 205 -7.89 17.57 0.63
C PHE A 205 -6.76 16.57 0.78
N VAL A 206 -6.89 15.66 1.75
CA VAL A 206 -5.85 14.69 2.11
C VAL A 206 -6.43 13.28 2.14
N ILE A 207 -5.78 12.35 1.45
CA ILE A 207 -6.09 10.93 1.47
C ILE A 207 -4.94 10.19 2.13
N ILE A 208 -5.22 9.32 3.08
CA ILE A 208 -4.20 8.60 3.86
C ILE A 208 -4.42 7.09 3.71
N TRP A 209 -3.36 6.36 3.40
CA TRP A 209 -3.30 4.91 3.37
C TRP A 209 -2.27 4.39 4.36
N GLN A 210 -2.54 3.23 4.92
CA GLN A 210 -1.48 2.35 5.44
C GLN A 210 -0.91 1.56 4.26
N THR A 211 0.41 1.40 4.17
CA THR A 211 1.03 0.84 2.96
C THR A 211 2.29 0.03 3.25
N TYR A 212 2.88 -0.54 2.20
CA TYR A 212 4.25 -1.05 2.19
C TYR A 212 5.16 -0.04 1.49
N HIS A 213 6.42 0.02 1.93
CA HIS A 213 7.43 0.86 1.31
C HIS A 213 8.06 0.15 0.10
N ASP A 214 7.28 0.00 -0.98
CA ASP A 214 7.71 -0.66 -2.21
C ASP A 214 7.13 0.00 -3.48
N VAL A 215 7.75 -0.30 -4.61
CA VAL A 215 7.38 0.28 -5.92
C VAL A 215 6.02 -0.22 -6.40
N GLU A 216 5.65 -1.46 -6.10
CA GLU A 216 4.39 -2.06 -6.58
C GLU A 216 3.18 -1.32 -5.98
N ARG A 217 3.20 -1.07 -4.67
CA ARG A 217 2.16 -0.31 -3.98
C ARG A 217 2.14 1.14 -4.42
N PHE A 218 3.30 1.78 -4.56
CA PHE A 218 3.35 3.16 -5.01
C PHE A 218 2.83 3.35 -6.44
N SER A 219 3.15 2.41 -7.33
CA SER A 219 2.60 2.39 -8.70
C SER A 219 1.08 2.26 -8.68
N HIS A 220 0.54 1.35 -7.86
CA HIS A 220 -0.91 1.20 -7.70
C HIS A 220 -1.61 2.50 -7.27
N TYR A 221 -1.02 3.30 -6.38
CA TYR A 221 -1.63 4.59 -5.99
C TYR A 221 -1.59 5.61 -7.12
N ILE A 222 -0.48 5.69 -7.86
CA ILE A 222 -0.37 6.58 -9.02
C ILE A 222 -1.37 6.19 -10.11
N ASP A 223 -1.51 4.90 -10.40
CA ASP A 223 -2.47 4.41 -11.38
C ASP A 223 -3.91 4.72 -10.96
N TRP A 224 -4.22 4.53 -9.67
CA TRP A 224 -5.52 4.91 -9.13
C TRP A 224 -5.79 6.42 -9.25
N LEU A 225 -4.79 7.27 -8.96
CA LEU A 225 -4.91 8.71 -9.14
C LEU A 225 -5.16 9.08 -10.61
N LYS A 226 -4.36 8.54 -11.53
CA LYS A 226 -4.54 8.78 -12.98
C LYS A 226 -5.93 8.38 -13.47
N ALA A 227 -6.47 7.27 -12.97
CA ALA A 227 -7.79 6.77 -13.35
C ALA A 227 -8.96 7.62 -12.80
N ASN A 228 -8.79 8.32 -11.68
CA ASN A 228 -9.90 8.99 -10.99
C ASN A 228 -9.83 10.51 -11.00
N LEU A 229 -8.64 11.11 -11.16
CA LEU A 229 -8.48 12.57 -11.16
C LEU A 229 -8.98 13.21 -12.45
N PHE A 230 -8.85 12.51 -13.57
CA PHE A 230 -9.15 13.06 -14.90
C PHE A 230 -10.46 12.55 -15.49
N ASP A 231 -11.24 11.79 -14.71
CA ASP A 231 -12.48 11.19 -15.17
C ASP A 231 -13.55 12.28 -15.28
N THR A 232 -13.53 12.94 -16.43
CA THR A 232 -14.48 13.96 -16.87
C THR A 232 -15.71 13.27 -17.42
N LYS A 233 -16.56 12.76 -16.52
CA LYS A 233 -17.99 12.73 -16.88
C LYS A 233 -18.45 14.17 -16.93
N THR A 234 -18.52 14.71 -18.15
CA THR A 234 -19.08 16.02 -18.48
C THR A 234 -20.44 16.16 -17.82
N ILE A 235 -20.53 16.93 -16.73
CA ILE A 235 -21.81 17.32 -16.15
C ILE A 235 -22.27 18.52 -16.99
N GLU A 236 -22.96 18.23 -18.10
CA GLU A 236 -23.86 19.22 -18.70
C GLU A 236 -25.09 19.37 -17.77
N THR A 237 -25.17 20.54 -17.16
CA THR A 237 -26.41 21.32 -16.99
C THR A 237 -27.60 20.63 -16.31
N VAL A 238 -27.77 20.85 -15.00
CA VAL A 238 -29.04 21.35 -14.46
C VAL A 238 -28.72 22.37 -13.35
N GLU A 239 -28.44 23.61 -13.77
CA GLU A 239 -29.02 24.75 -13.06
C GLU A 239 -30.54 24.55 -13.08
N LYS A 240 -31.13 24.25 -11.91
CA LYS A 240 -32.47 24.71 -11.52
C LYS A 240 -32.79 24.30 -10.08
N ILE A 241 -32.71 25.31 -9.20
CA ILE A 241 -33.69 25.63 -8.16
C ILE A 241 -33.95 24.53 -7.12
N SER A 242 -33.50 24.75 -5.87
CA SER A 242 -34.42 25.19 -4.80
C SER A 242 -33.67 25.50 -3.51
N GLU A 243 -33.63 26.79 -3.17
CA GLU A 243 -33.67 27.30 -1.78
C GLU A 243 -34.87 26.63 -1.05
N LYS A 244 -34.91 26.25 0.23
CA LYS A 244 -34.66 26.92 1.53
C LYS A 244 -35.22 25.95 2.64
N PRO A 245 -35.29 26.26 3.96
CA PRO A 245 -34.24 26.41 4.99
C PRO A 245 -34.38 25.44 6.22
N ILE A 246 -33.28 25.30 6.97
CA ILE A 246 -33.09 25.28 8.46
C ILE A 246 -34.13 24.54 9.37
N ASP A 247 -33.69 23.54 10.17
CA ASP A 247 -33.60 23.62 11.65
C ASP A 247 -33.08 22.34 12.39
N GLN A 248 -32.41 22.60 13.51
CA GLN A 248 -32.16 21.81 14.75
C GLN A 248 -31.35 20.48 14.72
N GLU A 249 -30.17 20.40 15.36
CA GLU A 249 -29.87 20.31 16.80
C GLU A 249 -29.79 18.85 17.30
N ASN A 250 -28.56 18.36 17.56
CA ASN A 250 -28.30 17.58 18.79
C ASN A 250 -26.80 17.37 19.04
N ARG A 251 -26.36 17.81 20.22
CA ARG A 251 -25.06 17.52 20.84
C ARG A 251 -25.05 16.07 21.35
N LEU A 252 -23.90 15.40 21.27
CA LEU A 252 -23.47 14.56 22.39
C LEU A 252 -21.94 14.53 22.55
N THR A 253 -21.57 14.55 23.82
CA THR A 253 -20.27 14.74 24.47
C THR A 253 -19.27 13.62 24.17
N GLN A 254 -18.00 13.95 23.89
CA GLN A 254 -16.91 12.98 23.89
C GLN A 254 -15.86 13.34 24.95
N LYS A 255 -15.61 12.36 25.83
CA LYS A 255 -14.73 12.38 27.00
C LYS A 255 -13.28 12.24 26.56
N THR A 256 -12.43 13.16 27.00
CA THR A 256 -10.97 13.15 26.76
C THR A 256 -10.31 12.09 27.64
N GLU A 257 -9.68 11.09 27.04
CA GLU A 257 -8.67 10.25 27.70
C GLU A 257 -7.28 10.67 27.23
N THR A 258 -6.46 11.06 28.20
CA THR A 258 -5.08 11.53 28.01
C THR A 258 -4.16 10.32 27.85
N VAL A 259 -3.62 10.09 26.65
CA VAL A 259 -2.55 9.11 26.42
C VAL A 259 -1.23 9.86 26.29
N ILE A 260 -0.33 9.62 27.25
CA ILE A 260 1.04 10.12 27.28
C ILE A 260 1.82 9.39 26.17
N THR A 261 2.29 10.12 25.17
CA THR A 261 3.12 9.56 24.08
C THR A 261 4.58 9.87 24.38
N SER A 262 5.41 8.83 24.51
CA SER A 262 6.86 8.97 24.60
C SER A 262 7.44 9.35 23.23
N VAL A 263 8.43 10.24 23.24
CA VAL A 263 9.09 10.76 22.04
C VAL A 263 10.02 9.67 21.48
N ILE A 264 9.70 9.16 20.29
CA ILE A 264 10.52 8.21 19.52
C ILE A 264 11.22 8.99 18.38
N PRO A 265 12.52 8.76 18.12
CA PRO A 265 13.29 9.48 17.10
C PRO A 265 12.76 9.27 15.66
N SER A 266 12.71 10.35 14.88
CA SER A 266 12.15 10.36 13.51
C SER A 266 13.07 9.72 12.47
N SER A 267 12.54 8.83 11.63
CA SER A 267 13.23 8.14 10.52
C SER A 267 13.28 8.92 9.20
N ARG A 268 13.00 10.23 9.23
CA ARG A 268 12.86 11.13 8.06
C ARG A 268 14.01 11.02 7.05
N HIS A 269 15.25 10.82 7.53
CA HIS A 269 16.43 10.76 6.67
C HIS A 269 16.42 9.62 5.65
N GLN A 270 15.85 8.46 5.96
CA GLN A 270 15.85 7.31 5.03
C GLN A 270 14.92 7.54 3.84
N HIS A 271 13.79 8.23 4.04
CA HIS A 271 12.86 8.57 2.96
C HIS A 271 13.38 9.71 2.08
N GLU A 272 13.99 10.73 2.69
CA GLU A 272 14.54 11.86 1.94
C GLU A 272 15.72 11.47 1.02
N GLN A 273 16.39 10.34 1.26
CA GLN A 273 17.45 9.84 0.37
C GLN A 273 16.88 9.22 -0.91
N ALA A 274 15.68 8.65 -0.87
CA ALA A 274 15.05 8.02 -2.04
C ALA A 274 14.35 9.05 -2.94
N VAL A 275 13.79 10.11 -2.34
CA VAL A 275 13.14 11.22 -3.06
C VAL A 275 14.23 12.18 -3.52
N GLY A 276 14.65 12.06 -4.78
CA GLY A 276 15.67 12.94 -5.38
C GLY A 276 15.29 14.42 -5.39
N GLN A 277 16.27 15.28 -5.71
CA GLN A 277 16.02 16.69 -6.01
C GLN A 277 15.55 16.84 -7.45
N ALA A 278 14.65 17.79 -7.71
CA ALA A 278 14.25 18.13 -9.07
C ALA A 278 15.48 18.59 -9.89
N PRO A 279 15.58 18.21 -11.18
CA PRO A 279 16.65 18.69 -12.03
C PRO A 279 16.60 20.22 -12.14
N LYS A 280 17.74 20.89 -11.89
CA LYS A 280 17.85 22.34 -12.05
C LYS A 280 17.68 22.68 -13.54
N VAL A 281 16.56 23.29 -13.91
CA VAL A 281 16.36 23.81 -15.27
C VAL A 281 17.33 24.99 -15.45
N SER A 282 18.47 24.76 -16.09
CA SER A 282 19.36 25.83 -16.52
C SER A 282 18.71 26.55 -17.69
N THR A 283 18.06 27.67 -17.43
CA THR A 283 17.66 28.61 -18.49
C THR A 283 18.93 29.25 -19.04
N HIS A 284 19.51 28.65 -20.07
CA HIS A 284 20.44 29.35 -20.94
C HIS A 284 19.63 30.39 -21.73
N SER A 285 19.55 31.59 -21.17
CA SER A 285 19.27 32.81 -21.92
C SER A 285 20.40 33.00 -22.92
N HIS A 286 20.25 32.47 -24.13
CA HIS A 286 21.03 32.94 -25.27
C HIS A 286 20.69 34.41 -25.49
N ARG A 287 21.66 35.28 -25.18
CA ARG A 287 21.72 36.66 -25.65
C ARG A 287 22.66 36.70 -26.85
#